data_AF-A0AA97FLJ4-F1
#
_entry.id   AF-A0AA97FLJ4-F1
#
_cell.length_a   1.000
_cell.length_b   1.000
_cell.length_c   1.000
_cell.angle_alpha   90.00
_cell.angle_beta   90.00
_cell.angle_gamma   90.00
#
_symmetry.space_group_name_H-M   'P 1'
#
loop_
_entity.id
_entity.type
_entity.pdbx_description
1 polymer ?
#
loop_
_entity_poly.entity_id
_entity_poly.type
_entity_poly.pdbx_seq_one_letter_code
_entity_poly.pdbx_strand_id
1 'polypeptide(L)'
;MNSFPTPADVARRQSGEIGPVTEGHAERLRSFAFFPYRGPRQAPGTIEPVELGRLAWEETLTSLAHLSEPEEWTGSTPTGRPLPILDSFLRYTYRRLVMEDKIAVTADGEFAAFNTGLLTPHAEEIFGFFQRNQHAAQRWYFTGWVTESSRDLLRNFDQPPQMAEYVTSASELVYDWRRELKLAYDHILGDNIDRFPAEMIEQPLRARQALDSAINLTLRRVRRNHKLVIPQWYPKLGEAGAQFLMPLDLTGDRTADLALVVSVVGDRAYRGHTVLTLDMAYTNARLVARPDSDWLAPSATAIPSVDDAFSDDEVGPELEA
;
A
#
# COMPACT_ATOMS: atom_id res chain seq x y z
N MET A 1 14.00 14.68 -28.21
CA MET A 1 12.93 13.67 -28.05
C MET A 1 13.06 13.14 -26.64
N ASN A 2 12.28 13.67 -25.70
CA ASN A 2 12.31 13.22 -24.30
C ASN A 2 11.56 11.90 -24.22
N SER A 3 12.29 10.79 -24.13
CA SER A 3 11.69 9.52 -23.70
C SER A 3 11.40 9.64 -22.21
N PHE A 4 10.13 9.52 -21.83
CA PHE A 4 9.77 9.32 -20.44
C PHE A 4 10.44 8.03 -19.93
N PRO A 5 11.06 8.05 -18.75
CA PRO A 5 11.66 6.85 -18.19
C PRO A 5 10.57 5.79 -17.98
N THR A 6 10.90 4.56 -18.39
CA THR A 6 10.03 3.40 -18.22
C THR A 6 10.31 2.75 -16.87
N PRO A 7 9.35 2.00 -16.30
CA PRO A 7 9.57 1.23 -15.07
C PRO A 7 10.80 0.29 -15.11
N ALA A 8 11.23 -0.15 -16.31
CA ALA A 8 12.45 -0.94 -16.52
C ALA A 8 13.76 -0.14 -16.32
N ASP A 9 13.69 1.20 -16.39
CA ASP A 9 14.83 2.10 -16.13
C ASP A 9 15.06 2.27 -14.62
N VAL A 10 14.05 2.03 -13.78
CA VAL A 10 14.14 2.09 -12.32
C VAL A 10 14.92 0.89 -11.76
N ALA A 11 14.74 -0.32 -12.33
CA ALA A 11 15.40 -1.55 -11.88
C ALA A 11 16.92 -1.61 -12.19
N ARG A 12 17.43 -0.74 -13.07
CA ARG A 12 18.85 -0.71 -13.50
C ARG A 12 19.62 0.53 -13.10
N ARG A 13 18.99 1.50 -12.43
CA ARG A 13 19.68 2.70 -11.95
C ARG A 13 20.56 2.35 -10.75
N GLN A 14 21.86 2.19 -11.00
CA GLN A 14 22.83 2.76 -10.06
C GLN A 14 22.47 4.24 -9.88
N SER A 15 22.61 4.74 -8.66
CA SER A 15 22.11 5.99 -8.06
C SER A 15 22.52 7.32 -8.75
N GLY A 16 22.64 7.36 -10.08
CA GLY A 16 23.33 8.44 -10.79
C GLY A 16 22.51 9.30 -11.75
N GLU A 17 21.32 8.90 -12.20
CA GLU A 17 20.63 9.66 -13.27
C GLU A 17 19.10 9.73 -13.06
N ILE A 18 18.70 10.53 -12.08
CA ILE A 18 17.44 11.28 -12.05
C ILE A 18 17.84 12.76 -11.97
N GLY A 19 17.02 13.68 -12.50
CA GLY A 19 17.29 15.13 -12.49
C GLY A 19 17.72 15.66 -11.12
N PRO A 20 18.28 16.89 -11.05
CA PRO A 20 19.25 17.31 -10.04
C PRO A 20 18.93 16.71 -8.66
N VAL A 21 19.68 15.66 -8.34
CA VAL A 21 19.60 14.91 -7.08
C VAL A 21 19.57 15.91 -5.94
N THR A 22 18.45 15.96 -5.23
CA THR A 22 18.34 16.84 -4.05
C THR A 22 18.90 16.07 -2.86
N GLU A 23 19.87 16.71 -2.20
CA GLU A 23 20.60 16.26 -1.01
C GLU A 23 19.97 15.12 -0.20
N GLY A 24 20.79 14.13 0.22
CA GLY A 24 20.37 12.97 1.01
C GLY A 24 19.29 13.26 2.06
N HIS A 25 18.03 13.02 1.66
CA HIS A 25 16.87 13.27 2.49
C HIS A 25 16.90 12.35 3.71
N ALA A 26 16.41 12.86 4.85
CA ALA A 26 16.31 12.04 6.05
C ALA A 26 15.44 10.81 5.77
N GLU A 27 15.84 9.62 6.24
CA GLU A 27 15.06 8.39 6.02
C GLU A 27 13.65 8.42 6.62
N ARG A 28 13.40 9.33 7.57
CA ARG A 28 12.15 9.45 8.33
C ARG A 28 11.52 10.81 8.11
N LEU A 29 10.22 10.82 7.79
CA LEU A 29 9.43 12.04 7.57
C LEU A 29 9.49 13.03 8.75
N ARG A 30 9.48 12.55 10.00
CA ARG A 30 9.59 13.39 11.20
C ARG A 30 10.98 13.98 11.45
N SER A 31 12.00 13.43 10.78
CA SER A 31 13.36 13.99 10.76
C SER A 31 13.54 14.96 9.58
N PHE A 32 12.79 14.75 8.50
CA PHE A 32 12.75 15.63 7.34
C PHE A 32 12.10 16.97 7.65
N ALA A 33 10.93 16.96 8.30
CA ALA A 33 10.16 18.17 8.57
C ALA A 33 9.66 18.27 10.01
N PHE A 34 9.51 19.51 10.47
CA PHE A 34 8.78 19.85 11.68
C PHE A 34 7.28 19.94 11.38
N PHE A 35 6.45 19.31 12.21
CA PHE A 35 4.99 19.29 12.10
C PHE A 35 4.37 20.10 13.25
N PRO A 36 3.74 21.25 12.97
CA PRO A 36 3.16 22.09 14.01
C PRO A 36 1.81 21.52 14.49
N TYR A 37 1.52 21.69 15.78
CA TYR A 37 0.17 21.56 16.32
C TYR A 37 -0.56 22.91 16.17
N ARG A 38 -1.73 22.93 15.50
CA ARG A 38 -2.54 24.14 15.30
C ARG A 38 -3.86 24.10 16.06
N GLY A 39 -4.00 23.15 17.00
CA GLY A 39 -5.18 22.99 17.84
C GLY A 39 -5.71 24.28 18.50
N PRO A 40 -6.84 24.21 19.21
CA PRO A 40 -7.60 25.39 19.63
C PRO A 40 -6.70 26.43 20.33
N ARG A 41 -6.84 27.71 19.93
CA ARG A 41 -6.03 28.86 20.40
C ARG A 41 -6.00 29.05 21.94
N GLN A 42 -6.75 28.26 22.70
CA GLN A 42 -6.91 28.31 24.16
C GLN A 42 -6.64 26.93 24.80
N ALA A 43 -5.56 26.25 24.40
CA ALA A 43 -5.11 25.07 25.13
C ALA A 43 -4.67 25.49 26.56
N PRO A 44 -5.20 24.85 27.62
CA PRO A 44 -4.82 25.18 28.98
C PRO A 44 -3.43 24.59 29.31
N GLY A 45 -2.53 25.42 29.83
CA GLY A 45 -1.25 25.01 30.42
C GLY A 45 -0.16 24.58 29.44
N THR A 46 1.08 24.53 29.94
CA THR A 46 2.24 23.99 29.22
C THR A 46 2.00 22.51 28.91
N ILE A 47 1.72 22.19 27.65
CA ILE A 47 1.63 20.80 27.19
C ILE A 47 3.06 20.21 27.17
N GLU A 48 3.23 19.02 27.74
CA GLU A 48 4.50 18.30 27.68
C GLU A 48 4.97 18.09 26.23
N PRO A 49 6.26 18.26 25.89
CA PRO A 49 6.74 18.23 24.51
C PRO A 49 6.41 16.94 23.75
N VAL A 50 6.42 15.78 24.44
CA VAL A 50 6.09 14.48 23.85
C VAL A 50 4.62 14.42 23.45
N GLU A 51 3.73 14.89 24.32
CA GLU A 51 2.30 14.90 24.09
C GLU A 51 1.94 15.91 22.99
N LEU A 52 2.59 17.07 22.97
CA LEU A 52 2.45 18.05 21.90
C LEU A 52 2.83 17.45 20.54
N GLY A 53 3.93 16.68 20.47
CA GLY A 53 4.34 16.00 19.24
C GLY A 53 3.41 14.86 18.80
N ARG A 54 2.70 14.23 19.75
CA ARG A 54 1.65 13.24 19.47
C ARG A 54 0.42 13.93 18.86
N LEU A 55 -0.06 14.99 19.51
CA LEU A 55 -1.21 15.78 19.07
C LEU A 55 -0.97 16.45 17.71
N ALA A 56 0.21 17.04 17.49
CA ALA A 56 0.59 17.62 16.20
C ALA A 56 0.49 16.60 15.06
N TRP A 57 0.91 15.36 15.33
CA TRP A 57 0.88 14.31 14.33
C TRP A 57 -0.52 13.75 14.10
N GLU A 58 -1.30 13.58 15.16
CA GLU A 58 -2.70 13.21 15.08
C GLU A 58 -3.48 14.21 14.22
N GLU A 59 -3.28 15.52 14.44
CA GLU A 59 -3.86 16.58 13.63
C GLU A 59 -3.39 16.50 12.16
N THR A 60 -2.09 16.28 11.95
CA THR A 60 -1.50 16.12 10.61
C THR A 60 -2.15 14.97 9.86
N LEU A 61 -2.26 13.79 10.46
CA LEU A 61 -2.88 12.61 9.84
C LEU A 61 -4.39 12.82 9.62
N THR A 62 -5.08 13.39 10.60
CA THR A 62 -6.52 13.67 10.52
C THR A 62 -6.84 14.63 9.38
N SER A 63 -6.02 15.68 9.20
CA SER A 63 -6.19 16.60 8.08
C SER A 63 -5.96 15.95 6.71
N LEU A 64 -5.04 14.97 6.61
CA LEU A 64 -4.85 14.20 5.38
C LEU A 64 -6.06 13.31 5.10
N ALA A 65 -6.53 12.57 6.11
CA ALA A 65 -7.68 11.69 6.00
C ALA A 65 -8.97 12.42 5.58
N HIS A 66 -9.16 13.66 6.07
CA HIS A 66 -10.30 14.49 5.67
C HIS A 66 -10.20 15.03 4.24
N LEU A 67 -8.99 15.26 3.74
CA LEU A 67 -8.77 15.75 2.38
C LEU A 67 -8.86 14.62 1.35
N SER A 68 -8.49 13.40 1.73
CA SER A 68 -8.46 12.23 0.86
C SER A 68 -9.85 11.63 0.61
N GLU A 69 -9.92 10.71 -0.35
CA GLU A 69 -11.05 9.81 -0.49
C GLU A 69 -11.37 9.11 0.84
N PRO A 70 -12.66 8.88 1.17
CA PRO A 70 -13.05 8.22 2.41
C PRO A 70 -12.54 6.77 2.46
N GLU A 71 -11.76 6.47 3.50
CA GLU A 71 -11.19 5.15 3.77
C GLU A 71 -11.17 4.85 5.27
N GLU A 72 -11.14 3.56 5.61
CA GLU A 72 -10.97 3.12 6.99
C GLU A 72 -9.47 3.09 7.36
N TRP A 73 -9.05 4.03 8.20
CA TRP A 73 -7.65 4.25 8.56
C TRP A 73 -7.25 3.75 9.94
N THR A 74 -8.20 3.25 10.74
CA THR A 74 -7.95 2.82 12.12
C THR A 74 -7.72 1.32 12.26
N GLY A 75 -8.45 0.52 11.46
CA GLY A 75 -8.45 -0.94 11.58
C GLY A 75 -9.22 -1.44 12.80
N SER A 76 -9.34 -2.76 12.93
CA SER A 76 -10.15 -3.42 13.97
C SER A 76 -9.49 -3.48 15.35
N THR A 77 -8.15 -3.46 15.42
CA THR A 77 -7.40 -3.66 16.66
C THR A 77 -6.92 -2.32 17.24
N PRO A 78 -7.30 -1.94 18.47
CA PRO A 78 -6.80 -0.72 19.09
C PRO A 78 -5.28 -0.73 19.26
N THR A 79 -4.59 0.22 18.64
CA THR A 79 -3.12 0.34 18.72
C THR A 79 -2.64 1.43 19.68
N GLY A 80 -3.56 2.27 20.18
CA GLY A 80 -3.23 3.50 20.92
C GLY A 80 -2.55 4.58 20.07
N ARG A 81 -2.42 4.38 18.76
CA ARG A 81 -1.89 5.37 17.80
C ARG A 81 -3.04 5.98 17.00
N PRO A 82 -2.95 7.27 16.64
CA PRO A 82 -3.92 7.89 15.75
C PRO A 82 -3.75 7.32 14.33
N LEU A 83 -4.85 6.85 13.74
CA LEU A 83 -4.94 6.40 12.34
C LEU A 83 -3.74 5.50 11.91
N PRO A 84 -3.52 4.34 12.58
CA PRO A 84 -2.32 3.52 12.40
C PRO A 84 -2.06 3.04 10.97
N ILE A 85 -3.12 2.80 10.17
CA ILE A 85 -2.97 2.41 8.78
C ILE A 85 -2.43 3.59 7.97
N LEU A 86 -2.99 4.79 8.15
CA LEU A 86 -2.55 6.01 7.46
C LEU A 86 -1.14 6.44 7.91
N ASP A 87 -0.84 6.35 9.21
CA ASP A 87 0.49 6.61 9.76
C ASP A 87 1.54 5.72 9.09
N SER A 88 1.23 4.43 8.96
CA SER A 88 2.11 3.47 8.32
C SER A 88 2.25 3.75 6.82
N PHE A 89 1.12 3.96 6.14
CA PHE A 89 1.07 4.31 4.72
C PHE A 89 1.99 5.50 4.42
N LEU A 90 1.75 6.64 5.08
CA LEU A 90 2.50 7.87 4.82
C LEU A 90 4.01 7.72 5.10
N ARG A 91 4.39 7.01 6.17
CA ARG A 91 5.81 6.77 6.50
C ARG A 91 6.53 5.93 5.45
N TYR A 92 5.88 4.87 4.98
CA TYR A 92 6.47 3.96 4.02
C TYR A 92 6.45 4.55 2.60
N THR A 93 5.39 5.28 2.23
CA THR A 93 5.35 6.09 1.00
C THR A 93 6.49 7.12 0.99
N TYR A 94 6.65 7.89 2.08
CA TYR A 94 7.77 8.83 2.19
C TYR A 94 9.12 8.13 2.04
N ARG A 95 9.32 7.01 2.75
CA ARG A 95 10.56 6.23 2.65
C ARG A 95 10.81 5.74 1.22
N ARG A 96 9.76 5.34 0.50
CA ARG A 96 9.86 4.93 -0.90
C ARG A 96 10.26 6.10 -1.79
N LEU A 97 9.66 7.27 -1.60
CA LEU A 97 10.01 8.48 -2.34
C LEU A 97 11.46 8.92 -2.11
N VAL A 98 12.00 8.75 -0.90
CA VAL A 98 13.43 8.95 -0.63
C VAL A 98 14.28 7.94 -1.42
N MET A 99 13.89 6.67 -1.46
CA MET A 99 14.62 5.64 -2.22
C MET A 99 14.58 5.88 -3.74
N GLU A 100 13.50 6.47 -4.25
CA GLU A 100 13.31 6.77 -5.67
C GLU A 100 13.78 8.17 -6.07
N ASP A 101 14.28 8.96 -5.13
CA ASP A 101 14.67 10.38 -5.32
C ASP A 101 13.53 11.23 -5.93
N LYS A 102 12.31 11.05 -5.41
CA LYS A 102 11.07 11.70 -5.88
C LYS A 102 10.57 12.83 -4.96
N ILE A 103 11.38 13.26 -4.00
CA ILE A 103 11.08 14.46 -3.21
C ILE A 103 11.60 15.66 -4.00
N ALA A 104 10.70 16.56 -4.41
CA ALA A 104 11.07 17.76 -5.13
C ALA A 104 11.49 18.87 -4.17
N VAL A 105 12.54 19.60 -4.54
CA VAL A 105 12.99 20.83 -3.87
C VAL A 105 13.13 21.90 -4.94
N THR A 106 12.66 23.11 -4.66
CA THR A 106 12.78 24.24 -5.58
C THR A 106 14.24 24.65 -5.77
N ALA A 107 14.58 25.25 -6.92
CA ALA A 107 15.95 25.63 -7.24
C ALA A 107 16.57 26.65 -6.27
N ASP A 108 15.73 27.48 -5.65
CA ASP A 108 16.12 28.42 -4.59
C ASP A 108 16.25 27.77 -3.20
N GLY A 109 15.84 26.50 -3.06
CA GLY A 109 15.89 25.73 -1.81
C GLY A 109 14.87 26.16 -0.77
N GLU A 110 13.86 26.96 -1.15
CA GLU A 110 12.88 27.52 -0.21
C GLU A 110 11.66 26.63 0.01
N PHE A 111 11.31 25.77 -0.95
CA PHE A 111 10.18 24.86 -0.84
C PHE A 111 10.56 23.42 -1.17
N ALA A 112 9.87 22.48 -0.54
CA ALA A 112 9.90 21.08 -0.88
C ALA A 112 8.49 20.50 -0.97
N ALA A 113 8.32 19.50 -1.83
CA ALA A 113 7.05 18.80 -1.97
C ALA A 113 7.25 17.33 -2.31
N PHE A 114 6.30 16.51 -1.89
CA PHE A 114 6.22 15.12 -2.36
C PHE A 114 4.76 14.71 -2.54
N ASN A 115 4.50 13.81 -3.48
CA ASN A 115 3.18 13.26 -3.76
C ASN A 115 2.84 12.16 -2.74
N THR A 116 1.68 12.24 -2.09
CA THR A 116 1.27 11.27 -1.06
C THR A 116 0.79 9.94 -1.63
N GLY A 117 0.46 9.89 -2.92
CA GLY A 117 -0.23 8.76 -3.57
C GLY A 117 -1.70 8.63 -3.21
N LEU A 118 -2.26 9.59 -2.47
CA LEU A 118 -3.70 9.68 -2.16
C LEU A 118 -4.37 10.70 -3.08
N LEU A 119 -5.65 10.46 -3.34
CA LEU A 119 -6.51 11.34 -4.12
C LEU A 119 -7.56 12.00 -3.23
N THR A 120 -8.06 13.15 -3.65
CA THR A 120 -9.30 13.74 -3.12
C THR A 120 -10.52 13.00 -3.68
N PRO A 121 -11.74 13.22 -3.14
CA PRO A 121 -12.99 12.69 -3.73
C PRO A 121 -13.26 13.11 -5.19
N HIS A 122 -12.51 14.07 -5.72
CA HIS A 122 -12.59 14.53 -7.10
C HIS A 122 -11.41 14.04 -7.96
N ALA A 123 -10.67 13.05 -7.46
CA ALA A 123 -9.50 12.47 -8.11
C ALA A 123 -8.33 13.46 -8.34
N GLU A 124 -8.20 14.50 -7.51
CA GLU A 124 -7.01 15.34 -7.50
C GLU A 124 -5.92 14.72 -6.63
N GLU A 125 -4.67 14.75 -7.10
CA GLU A 125 -3.53 14.28 -6.30
C GLU A 125 -3.29 15.17 -5.07
N ILE A 126 -2.91 14.55 -3.95
CA ILE A 126 -2.58 15.23 -2.70
C ILE A 126 -1.08 15.20 -2.46
N PHE A 127 -0.51 16.37 -2.15
CA PHE A 127 0.91 16.59 -1.92
C PHE A 127 1.17 17.07 -0.49
N GLY A 128 2.27 16.62 0.10
CA GLY A 128 2.85 17.29 1.27
C GLY A 128 3.66 18.49 0.82
N PHE A 129 3.30 19.69 1.27
CA PHE A 129 4.02 20.93 0.95
C PHE A 129 4.77 21.48 2.15
N PHE A 130 6.03 21.85 1.93
CA PHE A 130 6.96 22.25 2.97
C PHE A 130 7.70 23.53 2.58
N GLN A 131 7.97 24.34 3.58
CA GLN A 131 8.82 25.52 3.44
C GLN A 131 10.10 25.33 4.25
N ARG A 132 11.19 25.95 3.81
CA ARG A 132 12.43 26.02 4.57
C ARG A 132 12.18 26.58 5.97
N ASN A 133 12.64 25.86 6.97
CA ASN A 133 12.47 26.24 8.36
C ASN A 133 13.52 27.28 8.78
N GLN A 134 13.07 28.36 9.41
CA GLN A 134 13.93 29.46 9.86
C GLN A 134 14.48 29.28 11.28
N HIS A 135 13.91 28.36 12.07
CA HIS A 135 14.09 28.34 13.53
C HIS A 135 14.45 26.98 14.14
N ALA A 136 14.69 25.91 13.36
CA ALA A 136 14.65 24.55 13.91
C ALA A 136 15.80 23.60 13.52
N ALA A 137 15.80 22.47 14.23
CA ALA A 137 16.67 21.30 14.02
C ALA A 137 16.35 20.52 12.73
N GLN A 138 15.11 20.59 12.22
CA GLN A 138 14.72 20.05 10.91
C GLN A 138 14.78 21.14 9.84
N ARG A 139 15.27 20.79 8.64
CA ARG A 139 15.37 21.71 7.50
C ARG A 139 14.01 22.22 7.03
N TRP A 140 13.00 21.34 7.04
CA TRP A 140 11.69 21.66 6.48
C TRP A 140 10.65 21.91 7.58
N TYR A 141 9.70 22.77 7.27
CA TYR A 141 8.51 23.05 8.07
C TYR A 141 7.29 22.63 7.27
N PHE A 142 6.42 21.81 7.86
CA PHE A 142 5.21 21.34 7.20
C PHE A 142 4.17 22.46 7.12
N THR A 143 3.89 22.90 5.89
CA THR A 143 2.92 23.96 5.62
C THR A 143 1.50 23.38 5.51
N GLY A 144 1.35 22.20 4.91
CA GLY A 144 0.06 21.54 4.81
C GLY A 144 -0.01 20.51 3.69
N TRP A 145 -1.15 19.82 3.62
CA TRP A 145 -1.55 19.03 2.48
C TRP A 145 -2.19 19.95 1.43
N VAL A 146 -1.75 19.83 0.18
CA VAL A 146 -2.24 20.66 -0.93
C VAL A 146 -2.62 19.77 -2.11
N THR A 147 -3.59 20.21 -2.92
CA THR A 147 -3.98 19.51 -4.15
C THR A 147 -3.09 19.92 -5.33
N GLU A 148 -3.15 19.18 -6.44
CA GLU A 148 -2.47 19.54 -7.70
C GLU A 148 -2.85 20.94 -8.21
N SER A 149 -4.09 21.37 -7.98
CA SER A 149 -4.60 22.69 -8.38
C SER A 149 -4.24 23.83 -7.41
N SER A 150 -3.53 23.53 -6.32
CA SER A 150 -3.12 24.54 -5.34
C SER A 150 -2.21 25.59 -5.96
N ARG A 151 -2.49 26.86 -5.65
CA ARG A 151 -1.62 28.00 -6.05
C ARG A 151 -0.19 27.84 -5.52
N ASP A 152 -0.02 27.26 -4.34
CA ASP A 152 1.31 27.07 -3.75
C ASP A 152 2.12 26.04 -4.53
N LEU A 153 1.48 24.97 -5.02
CA LEU A 153 2.16 23.96 -5.84
C LEU A 153 2.48 24.55 -7.22
N LEU A 154 1.48 25.10 -7.91
CA LEU A 154 1.60 25.63 -9.27
C LEU A 154 2.56 26.81 -9.38
N ARG A 155 2.71 27.62 -8.32
CA ARG A 155 3.63 28.77 -8.33
C ARG A 155 5.08 28.37 -8.16
N ASN A 156 5.35 27.30 -7.41
CA ASN A 156 6.70 26.95 -6.97
C ASN A 156 7.28 25.75 -7.74
N PHE A 157 6.46 24.92 -8.36
CA PHE A 157 6.89 23.73 -9.11
C PHE A 157 6.34 23.75 -10.54
N ASP A 158 7.25 23.74 -11.53
CA ASP A 158 6.88 23.66 -12.96
C ASP A 158 6.18 22.33 -13.30
N GLN A 159 6.59 21.26 -12.63
CA GLN A 159 5.95 19.95 -12.69
C GLN A 159 5.74 19.44 -11.26
N PRO A 160 4.55 18.88 -10.94
CA PRO A 160 4.32 18.29 -9.63
C PRO A 160 5.26 17.07 -9.41
N PRO A 161 5.68 16.81 -8.17
CA PRO A 161 6.50 15.64 -7.86
C PRO A 161 5.73 14.36 -8.18
N GLN A 162 6.44 13.34 -8.65
CA GLN A 162 5.84 12.05 -9.01
C GLN A 162 5.48 11.23 -7.78
N MET A 163 4.44 10.39 -7.89
CA MET A 163 4.10 9.41 -6.86
C MET A 163 5.14 8.27 -6.77
N ALA A 164 5.13 7.58 -5.63
CA ALA A 164 5.95 6.39 -5.41
C ALA A 164 5.50 5.23 -6.32
N GLU A 165 6.45 4.45 -6.83
CA GLU A 165 6.16 3.24 -7.60
C GLU A 165 6.58 1.99 -6.81
N TYR A 166 5.66 1.07 -6.57
CA TYR A 166 5.95 -0.12 -5.77
C TYR A 166 6.30 -1.36 -6.60
N VAL A 167 6.05 -1.31 -7.90
CA VAL A 167 6.32 -2.38 -8.85
C VAL A 167 7.01 -1.82 -10.09
N THR A 168 7.88 -2.62 -10.70
CA THR A 168 8.56 -2.24 -11.95
C THR A 168 7.86 -2.79 -13.19
N SER A 169 6.89 -3.67 -13.03
CA SER A 169 6.10 -4.20 -14.14
C SER A 169 4.76 -4.73 -13.66
N ALA A 170 3.75 -4.74 -14.54
CA ALA A 170 2.43 -5.31 -14.23
C ALA A 170 2.51 -6.80 -13.84
N SER A 171 3.52 -7.54 -14.33
CA SER A 171 3.74 -8.94 -13.95
C SER A 171 4.11 -9.12 -12.48
N GLU A 172 4.62 -8.09 -11.80
CA GLU A 172 4.92 -8.15 -10.36
C GLU A 172 3.68 -8.02 -9.48
N LEU A 173 2.54 -7.63 -10.05
CA LEU A 173 1.26 -7.54 -9.34
C LEU A 173 0.53 -8.89 -9.26
N VAL A 174 0.93 -9.87 -10.07
CA VAL A 174 0.22 -11.14 -10.19
C VAL A 174 1.11 -12.30 -9.74
N TYR A 175 0.63 -13.05 -8.75
CA TYR A 175 1.30 -14.27 -8.30
C TYR A 175 1.23 -15.37 -9.38
N ASP A 176 2.40 -15.85 -9.82
CA ASP A 176 2.51 -16.90 -10.83
C ASP A 176 2.49 -18.30 -10.19
N TRP A 177 1.31 -18.89 -10.07
CA TRP A 177 1.10 -20.22 -9.47
C TRP A 177 1.91 -21.37 -10.11
N ARG A 178 2.52 -21.16 -11.28
CA ARG A 178 3.37 -22.16 -11.94
C ARG A 178 4.76 -22.25 -11.31
N ARG A 179 5.20 -21.25 -10.56
CA ARG A 179 6.48 -21.25 -9.86
C ARG A 179 6.35 -22.06 -8.57
N GLU A 180 7.42 -22.77 -8.22
CA GLU A 180 7.43 -23.60 -7.02
C GLU A 180 7.52 -22.74 -5.75
N LEU A 181 6.68 -23.01 -4.75
CA LEU A 181 6.75 -22.34 -3.44
C LEU A 181 7.53 -23.20 -2.44
N LYS A 182 8.61 -22.64 -1.87
CA LYS A 182 9.39 -23.24 -0.79
C LYS A 182 9.23 -22.44 0.49
N LEU A 183 9.03 -23.11 1.63
CA LEU A 183 8.77 -22.46 2.91
C LEU A 183 10.00 -22.48 3.81
N ALA A 184 10.25 -21.37 4.49
CA ALA A 184 11.20 -21.27 5.58
C ALA A 184 10.53 -21.70 6.91
N TYR A 185 10.32 -23.00 7.09
CA TYR A 185 9.58 -23.54 8.25
C TYR A 185 10.19 -23.12 9.60
N ASP A 186 11.52 -23.06 9.72
CA ASP A 186 12.18 -22.69 10.98
C ASP A 186 11.79 -21.27 11.42
N HIS A 187 11.70 -20.33 10.48
CA HIS A 187 11.26 -18.96 10.78
C HIS A 187 9.74 -18.86 10.99
N ILE A 188 8.95 -19.61 10.22
CA ILE A 188 7.49 -19.54 10.30
C ILE A 188 6.98 -20.18 11.62
N LEU A 189 7.46 -21.38 11.93
CA LEU A 189 7.00 -22.19 13.06
C LEU A 189 7.89 -22.07 14.30
N GLY A 190 9.10 -21.53 14.19
CA GLY A 190 9.97 -21.22 15.32
C GLY A 190 9.75 -19.79 15.81
N ASP A 191 10.07 -18.81 14.96
CA ASP A 191 10.13 -17.40 15.38
C ASP A 191 8.75 -16.70 15.45
N ASN A 192 7.72 -17.23 14.78
CA ASN A 192 6.42 -16.56 14.62
C ASN A 192 5.22 -17.46 14.98
N ILE A 193 5.45 -18.54 15.73
CA ILE A 193 4.38 -19.47 16.14
C ILE A 193 3.34 -18.82 17.04
N ASP A 194 3.72 -17.77 17.77
CA ASP A 194 2.86 -16.95 18.62
C ASP A 194 1.72 -16.26 17.84
N ARG A 195 1.86 -16.13 16.52
CA ARG A 195 0.82 -15.56 15.64
C ARG A 195 -0.23 -16.59 15.22
N PHE A 196 0.06 -17.89 15.33
CA PHE A 196 -0.89 -18.93 14.93
C PHE A 196 -2.11 -18.95 15.85
N PRO A 197 -3.23 -19.56 15.42
CA PRO A 197 -4.38 -19.80 16.28
C PRO A 197 -3.95 -20.45 17.61
N ALA A 198 -4.56 -20.02 18.72
CA ALA A 198 -4.12 -20.40 20.07
C ALA A 198 -4.00 -21.93 20.29
N GLU A 199 -4.87 -22.71 19.64
CA GLU A 199 -4.85 -24.17 19.68
C GLU A 199 -3.63 -24.83 18.99
N MET A 200 -2.87 -24.07 18.20
CA MET A 200 -1.71 -24.55 17.43
C MET A 200 -0.36 -24.10 18.01
N ILE A 201 -0.34 -23.10 18.89
CA ILE A 201 0.90 -22.50 19.44
C ILE A 201 1.75 -23.57 20.15
N GLU A 202 1.11 -24.37 21.01
CA GLU A 202 1.76 -25.45 21.78
C GLU A 202 1.87 -26.77 20.99
N GLN A 203 1.45 -26.79 19.72
CA GLN A 203 1.42 -28.01 18.88
C GLN A 203 2.10 -27.79 17.52
N PRO A 204 3.44 -27.68 17.46
CA PRO A 204 4.16 -27.34 16.23
C PRO A 204 3.88 -28.26 15.04
N LEU A 205 3.68 -29.56 15.29
CA LEU A 205 3.32 -30.50 14.23
C LEU A 205 1.93 -30.23 13.65
N ARG A 206 0.96 -29.87 14.49
CA ARG A 206 -0.39 -29.49 14.06
C ARG A 206 -0.35 -28.17 13.30
N ALA A 207 0.39 -27.18 13.79
CA ALA A 207 0.62 -25.91 13.10
C ALA A 207 1.23 -26.13 11.70
N ARG A 208 2.23 -27.01 11.60
CA ARG A 208 2.84 -27.39 10.32
C ARG A 208 1.82 -28.02 9.36
N GLN A 209 1.05 -29.00 9.83
CA GLN A 209 0.04 -29.68 9.02
C GLN A 209 -1.06 -28.72 8.54
N ALA A 210 -1.51 -27.82 9.41
CA ALA A 210 -2.47 -26.77 9.09
C ALA A 210 -1.90 -25.82 8.02
N LEU A 211 -0.65 -25.38 8.19
CA LEU A 211 0.05 -24.53 7.21
C LEU A 211 0.16 -25.20 5.84
N ASP A 212 0.62 -26.45 5.80
CA ASP A 212 0.75 -27.22 4.55
C ASP A 212 -0.62 -27.41 3.87
N SER A 213 -1.67 -27.66 4.65
CA SER A 213 -3.04 -27.81 4.15
C SER A 213 -3.60 -26.49 3.60
N ALA A 214 -3.43 -25.40 4.35
CA ALA A 214 -3.87 -24.05 3.98
C ALA A 214 -3.23 -23.61 2.66
N ILE A 215 -1.92 -23.78 2.50
CA ILE A 215 -1.19 -23.42 1.29
C ILE A 215 -1.66 -24.26 0.10
N ASN A 216 -1.82 -25.57 0.27
CA ASN A 216 -2.31 -26.44 -0.80
C ASN A 216 -3.71 -26.03 -1.27
N LEU A 217 -4.60 -25.68 -0.35
CA LEU A 217 -5.94 -25.20 -0.67
C LEU A 217 -5.90 -23.83 -1.36
N THR A 218 -5.11 -22.89 -0.84
CA THR A 218 -4.96 -21.56 -1.44
C THR A 218 -4.37 -21.64 -2.85
N LEU A 219 -3.33 -22.44 -3.09
CA LEU A 219 -2.76 -22.65 -4.44
C LEU A 219 -3.79 -23.21 -5.43
N ARG A 220 -4.70 -24.10 -5.00
CA ARG A 220 -5.80 -24.57 -5.86
C ARG A 220 -6.76 -23.44 -6.24
N ARG A 221 -7.05 -22.53 -5.30
CA ARG A 221 -7.94 -21.37 -5.49
C ARG A 221 -7.30 -20.26 -6.34
N VAL A 222 -6.01 -19.98 -6.14
CA VAL A 222 -5.26 -18.95 -6.90
C VAL A 222 -5.30 -19.21 -8.41
N ARG A 223 -5.29 -20.48 -8.83
CA ARG A 223 -5.42 -20.87 -10.24
C ARG A 223 -6.73 -20.40 -10.90
N ARG A 224 -7.77 -20.12 -10.11
CA ARG A 224 -9.07 -19.60 -10.57
C ARG A 224 -9.25 -18.12 -10.26
N ASN A 225 -8.56 -17.59 -9.24
CA ASN A 225 -8.62 -16.21 -8.83
C ASN A 225 -7.22 -15.65 -8.63
N HIS A 226 -6.71 -14.94 -9.64
CA HIS A 226 -5.39 -14.30 -9.60
C HIS A 226 -5.31 -13.14 -8.59
N LYS A 227 -6.45 -12.62 -8.12
CA LYS A 227 -6.54 -11.55 -7.11
C LYS A 227 -6.47 -12.08 -5.67
N LEU A 228 -6.50 -13.40 -5.47
CA LEU A 228 -6.52 -13.99 -4.12
C LEU A 228 -5.20 -13.77 -3.37
N VAL A 229 -4.08 -13.83 -4.09
CA VAL A 229 -2.76 -13.50 -3.56
C VAL A 229 -2.45 -12.08 -4.02
N ILE A 230 -2.33 -11.18 -3.06
CA ILE A 230 -2.21 -9.74 -3.34
C ILE A 230 -0.75 -9.30 -3.23
N PRO A 231 -0.32 -8.31 -4.02
CA PRO A 231 1.00 -7.73 -3.88
C PRO A 231 1.12 -6.95 -2.57
N GLN A 232 2.34 -6.86 -2.05
CA GLN A 232 2.67 -6.01 -0.91
C GLN A 232 4.03 -5.35 -1.13
N TRP A 233 4.35 -4.35 -0.31
CA TRP A 233 5.69 -3.79 -0.26
C TRP A 233 6.14 -3.62 1.19
N TYR A 234 7.30 -4.21 1.53
CA TYR A 234 7.95 -3.94 2.80
C TYR A 234 9.47 -3.75 2.65
N PRO A 235 10.02 -2.56 2.94
CA PRO A 235 11.40 -2.23 2.63
C PRO A 235 12.45 -3.01 3.42
N LYS A 236 12.11 -3.58 4.59
CA LYS A 236 13.10 -4.34 5.38
C LYS A 236 13.34 -5.77 4.89
N LEU A 237 12.51 -6.29 3.98
CA LEU A 237 12.76 -7.61 3.40
C LEU A 237 14.02 -7.58 2.52
N GLY A 238 14.45 -6.40 2.03
CA GLY A 238 15.69 -6.25 1.26
C GLY A 238 15.69 -6.96 -0.09
N GLU A 239 14.56 -7.56 -0.48
CA GLU A 239 14.42 -8.27 -1.74
C GLU A 239 13.91 -7.33 -2.82
N ALA A 240 14.68 -7.22 -3.91
CA ALA A 240 14.41 -6.34 -5.04
C ALA A 240 13.27 -6.83 -5.97
N GLY A 241 12.52 -7.85 -5.56
CA GLY A 241 11.50 -8.51 -6.39
C GLY A 241 10.09 -8.42 -5.81
N ALA A 242 9.11 -8.88 -6.59
CA ALA A 242 7.72 -8.89 -6.18
C ALA A 242 7.51 -9.65 -4.87
N GLN A 243 6.76 -9.02 -3.96
CA GLN A 243 6.36 -9.59 -2.68
C GLN A 243 4.85 -9.71 -2.66
N PHE A 244 4.37 -10.81 -2.10
CA PHE A 244 2.98 -11.18 -2.08
C PHE A 244 2.52 -11.57 -0.68
N LEU A 245 1.21 -11.48 -0.47
CA LEU A 245 0.51 -11.98 0.70
C LEU A 245 -0.45 -13.08 0.25
N MET A 246 -0.22 -14.29 0.75
CA MET A 246 -1.07 -15.44 0.50
C MET A 246 -1.93 -15.72 1.73
N PRO A 247 -3.27 -15.70 1.62
CA PRO A 247 -4.14 -15.98 2.75
C PRO A 247 -4.01 -17.45 3.18
N LEU A 248 -3.96 -17.66 4.50
CA LEU A 248 -3.88 -18.97 5.15
C LEU A 248 -5.13 -19.20 6.00
N ASP A 249 -5.95 -20.16 5.56
CA ASP A 249 -7.06 -20.73 6.33
C ASP A 249 -6.51 -21.92 7.13
N LEU A 250 -6.09 -21.66 8.36
CA LEU A 250 -5.44 -22.62 9.24
C LEU A 250 -6.47 -23.43 10.03
N THR A 251 -7.58 -22.80 10.41
CA THR A 251 -8.67 -23.43 11.20
C THR A 251 -9.67 -24.21 10.35
N GLY A 252 -9.72 -23.96 9.04
CA GLY A 252 -10.59 -24.66 8.08
C GLY A 252 -12.00 -24.06 7.97
N ASP A 253 -12.24 -22.87 8.52
CA ASP A 253 -13.55 -22.21 8.52
C ASP A 253 -13.83 -21.37 7.26
N ARG A 254 -12.90 -21.39 6.29
CA ARG A 254 -12.89 -20.62 5.02
C ARG A 254 -12.55 -19.15 5.19
N THR A 255 -12.18 -18.71 6.38
CA THR A 255 -11.61 -17.38 6.62
C THR A 255 -10.09 -17.48 6.71
N ALA A 256 -9.39 -16.38 6.46
CA ALA A 256 -7.94 -16.37 6.61
C ALA A 256 -7.62 -16.08 8.08
N ASP A 257 -6.78 -16.90 8.71
CA ASP A 257 -6.26 -16.65 10.06
C ASP A 257 -4.99 -15.78 9.98
N LEU A 258 -4.13 -16.07 8.99
CA LEU A 258 -2.85 -15.42 8.76
C LEU A 258 -2.60 -15.18 7.27
N ALA A 259 -1.59 -14.36 6.96
CA ALA A 259 -1.09 -14.18 5.61
C ALA A 259 0.38 -14.62 5.51
N LEU A 260 0.70 -15.53 4.60
CA LEU A 260 2.08 -15.90 4.27
C LEU A 260 2.72 -14.82 3.41
N VAL A 261 3.88 -14.33 3.83
CA VAL A 261 4.75 -13.45 3.02
C VAL A 261 5.51 -14.30 2.04
N VAL A 262 5.29 -14.05 0.75
CA VAL A 262 5.93 -14.79 -0.34
C VAL A 262 6.72 -13.84 -1.21
N SER A 263 7.92 -14.21 -1.61
CA SER A 263 8.77 -13.37 -2.45
C SER A 263 9.47 -14.15 -3.54
N VAL A 264 9.74 -13.49 -4.65
CA VAL A 264 10.40 -14.08 -5.83
C VAL A 264 11.86 -14.42 -5.51
N VAL A 265 12.28 -15.64 -5.80
CA VAL A 265 13.69 -16.06 -5.72
C VAL A 265 14.14 -16.55 -7.11
N GLY A 266 14.82 -15.66 -7.83
CA GLY A 266 15.17 -15.87 -9.24
C GLY A 266 13.93 -16.11 -10.11
N ASP A 267 14.10 -16.80 -11.23
CA ASP A 267 13.00 -16.98 -12.18
C ASP A 267 12.10 -18.19 -11.91
N ARG A 268 12.50 -19.09 -11.00
CA ARG A 268 11.93 -20.44 -10.91
C ARG A 268 11.06 -20.68 -9.69
N ALA A 269 11.30 -19.94 -8.60
CA ALA A 269 10.70 -20.27 -7.32
C ALA A 269 10.26 -19.03 -6.55
N TYR A 270 9.37 -19.28 -5.61
CA TYR A 270 8.96 -18.41 -4.55
C TYR A 270 9.48 -18.93 -3.21
N ARG A 271 9.80 -18.02 -2.31
CA ARG A 271 10.10 -18.33 -0.91
C ARG A 271 9.03 -17.74 -0.01
N GLY A 272 8.40 -18.60 0.79
CA GLY A 272 7.57 -18.19 1.92
C GLY A 272 8.44 -17.93 3.14
N HIS A 273 8.52 -16.68 3.57
CA HIS A 273 9.50 -16.21 4.57
C HIS A 273 8.97 -16.26 5.99
N THR A 274 7.76 -15.74 6.19
CA THR A 274 7.14 -15.53 7.50
C THR A 274 5.62 -15.41 7.33
N VAL A 275 4.89 -15.38 8.43
CA VAL A 275 3.44 -15.16 8.46
C VAL A 275 3.11 -13.86 9.18
N LEU A 276 2.14 -13.11 8.68
CA LEU A 276 1.64 -11.87 9.26
C LEU A 276 0.22 -12.06 9.78
N THR A 277 -0.15 -11.30 10.80
CA THR A 277 -1.57 -11.10 11.14
C THR A 277 -2.27 -10.36 9.99
N LEU A 278 -3.59 -10.46 9.91
CA LEU A 278 -4.34 -9.78 8.85
C LEU A 278 -4.19 -8.24 8.90
N ASP A 279 -4.12 -7.65 10.10
CA ASP A 279 -3.90 -6.20 10.25
C ASP A 279 -2.53 -5.76 9.67
N MET A 280 -1.49 -6.55 9.92
CA MET A 280 -0.15 -6.31 9.36
C MET A 280 -0.15 -6.49 7.84
N ALA A 281 -0.82 -7.54 7.36
CA ALA A 281 -0.94 -7.85 5.93
C ALA A 281 -1.66 -6.72 5.18
N TYR A 282 -2.79 -6.23 5.71
CA TYR A 282 -3.54 -5.11 5.13
C TYR A 282 -2.67 -3.85 5.05
N THR A 283 -1.96 -3.52 6.13
CA THR A 283 -1.07 -2.34 6.18
C THR A 283 0.01 -2.38 5.09
N ASN A 284 0.60 -3.55 4.83
CA ASN A 284 1.62 -3.71 3.79
C ASN A 284 1.03 -3.73 2.38
N ALA A 285 -0.16 -4.33 2.20
CA ALA A 285 -0.86 -4.38 0.91
C ALA A 285 -1.33 -2.99 0.46
N ARG A 286 -1.85 -2.18 1.40
CA ARG A 286 -2.38 -0.84 1.13
C ARG A 286 -1.36 0.12 0.51
N LEU A 287 -0.07 -0.12 0.74
CA LEU A 287 1.01 0.63 0.09
C LEU A 287 0.98 0.47 -1.44
N VAL A 288 0.71 -0.75 -1.93
CA VAL A 288 0.69 -1.04 -3.36
C VAL A 288 -0.66 -0.67 -3.98
N ALA A 289 -1.76 -1.07 -3.33
CA ALA A 289 -3.12 -0.77 -3.78
C ALA A 289 -4.11 -0.92 -2.62
N ARG A 290 -5.26 -0.23 -2.69
CA ARG A 290 -6.39 -0.50 -1.79
C ARG A 290 -6.85 -1.96 -2.01
N PRO A 291 -6.90 -2.82 -0.96
CA PRO A 291 -7.18 -4.26 -1.13
C PRO A 291 -8.59 -4.66 -1.61
N ASP A 292 -9.49 -3.74 -1.97
CA ASP A 292 -10.85 -4.03 -2.42
C ASP A 292 -11.18 -3.39 -3.77
N SER A 293 -12.18 -3.94 -4.47
CA SER A 293 -12.63 -3.48 -5.78
C SER A 293 -13.92 -2.66 -5.63
N ASP A 294 -13.80 -1.34 -5.54
CA ASP A 294 -14.92 -0.43 -5.21
C ASP A 294 -16.03 -0.33 -6.28
N TRP A 295 -15.77 -0.76 -7.52
CA TRP A 295 -16.62 -0.37 -8.67
C TRP A 295 -17.40 -1.51 -9.33
N LEU A 296 -17.13 -2.78 -8.98
CA LEU A 296 -17.80 -3.93 -9.60
C LEU A 296 -18.23 -4.93 -8.52
N ALA A 297 -19.40 -4.67 -7.93
CA ALA A 297 -20.09 -5.62 -7.06
C ALA A 297 -20.62 -6.80 -7.91
N PRO A 298 -20.59 -8.04 -7.39
CA PRO A 298 -21.11 -9.20 -8.10
C PRO A 298 -22.64 -9.14 -8.16
N SER A 299 -23.20 -8.46 -9.16
CA SER A 299 -24.58 -8.64 -9.57
C SER A 299 -24.58 -9.56 -10.79
N ALA A 300 -25.01 -10.80 -10.59
CA ALA A 300 -25.23 -11.73 -11.68
C ALA A 300 -26.62 -11.44 -12.28
N THR A 301 -26.68 -10.97 -13.52
CA THR A 301 -27.93 -11.03 -14.30
C THR A 301 -28.28 -12.50 -14.50
N ALA A 302 -29.55 -12.87 -14.26
CA ALA A 302 -30.02 -14.21 -14.58
C ALA A 302 -29.78 -14.47 -16.07
N ILE A 303 -28.88 -15.39 -16.38
CA ILE A 303 -28.68 -15.89 -17.74
C ILE A 303 -29.96 -16.65 -18.08
N PRO A 304 -30.74 -16.27 -19.11
CA PRO A 304 -31.84 -17.10 -19.59
C PRO A 304 -31.29 -18.48 -19.94
N SER A 305 -31.97 -19.55 -19.55
CA SER A 305 -31.62 -20.91 -19.95
C SER A 305 -31.40 -20.99 -21.46
N VAL A 306 -30.37 -21.71 -21.87
CA VAL A 306 -29.89 -21.85 -23.27
C VAL A 306 -30.92 -22.55 -24.20
N ASP A 307 -32.16 -22.76 -23.75
CA ASP A 307 -33.23 -23.39 -24.53
C ASP A 307 -34.16 -22.41 -25.26
N ASP A 308 -34.04 -21.10 -25.05
CA ASP A 308 -34.90 -20.10 -25.74
C ASP A 308 -34.24 -19.42 -26.96
N ALA A 309 -33.03 -19.84 -27.35
CA ALA A 309 -32.28 -19.23 -28.47
C ALA A 309 -32.40 -19.99 -29.80
N PHE A 310 -33.17 -21.08 -29.85
CA PHE A 310 -33.45 -21.86 -31.06
C PHE A 310 -34.89 -22.38 -31.08
N SER A 311 -35.86 -21.47 -31.09
CA SER A 311 -37.16 -21.73 -31.70
C SER A 311 -37.32 -20.83 -32.92
N ASP A 312 -36.64 -21.22 -34.01
CA ASP A 312 -37.14 -20.88 -35.34
C ASP A 312 -38.39 -21.73 -35.56
N ASP A 313 -39.56 -21.10 -35.55
CA ASP A 313 -40.68 -21.55 -36.36
C ASP A 313 -41.25 -20.34 -37.11
N GLU A 314 -41.05 -20.40 -38.42
CA GLU A 314 -41.66 -19.58 -39.45
C GLU A 314 -43.19 -19.52 -39.29
N VAL A 315 -43.76 -18.32 -39.30
CA VAL A 315 -45.03 -18.09 -40.01
C VAL A 315 -44.90 -16.75 -40.73
N GLY A 316 -44.80 -16.82 -42.05
CA GLY A 316 -44.85 -15.67 -42.96
C GLY A 316 -46.22 -14.94 -42.92
N PRO A 317 -46.33 -13.79 -43.58
CA PRO A 317 -47.50 -12.93 -43.46
C PRO A 317 -48.68 -13.52 -44.22
N GLU A 318 -49.80 -13.78 -43.53
CA GLU A 318 -51.10 -13.90 -44.18
C GLU A 318 -51.67 -12.51 -44.46
N LEU A 319 -51.82 -12.25 -45.77
CA LEU A 319 -52.65 -11.20 -46.35
C LEU A 319 -54.14 -11.60 -46.29
N GLU A 320 -54.99 -10.57 -46.39
CA GLU A 320 -56.46 -10.57 -46.61
C GLU A 320 -57.31 -10.69 -45.32
N ALA A 321 -58.29 -9.82 -45.04
CA ALA A 321 -59.03 -8.84 -45.84
C ALA A 321 -59.51 -7.64 -44.99
#